data_AF-X0WBP0-F1
#
_entry.id   AF-X0WBP0-F1
#
_cell.length_a   1.000
_cell.length_b   1.000
_cell.length_c   1.000
_cell.angle_alpha   90.00
_cell.angle_beta   90.00
_cell.angle_gamma   90.00
#
_symmetry.space_group_name_H-M   'P 1'
#
loop_
_entity.id
_entity.type
_entity.pdbx_description
1 polymer ?
#
loop_
_entity_poly.entity_id
_entity_poly.type
_entity_poly.pdbx_seq_one_letter_code
_entity_poly.pdbx_strand_id
1 'polypeptide(L)'
;VGRVKPKDLLKYCEDDSVILHNNLEHVRASCFRMIPSYGWKSLQFVHNKNVVFEKDENNKTKWRAKFTSSKGTDLSLRITDPVICERLNQGENISKDCLLTVSMAPGWSPDKKTAKRCYKFVAGVVELNSLGQIV
;
A
#
# COMPACT_ATOMS: atom_id res chain seq x y z
N VAL A 1 20.02 -15.79 -7.82
CA VAL A 1 18.86 -15.10 -7.21
C VAL A 1 17.64 -16.00 -7.36
N GLY A 2 16.89 -16.26 -6.30
CA GLY A 2 15.73 -17.17 -6.34
C GLY A 2 14.54 -16.56 -7.08
N ARG A 3 13.82 -17.37 -7.86
CA ARG A 3 12.53 -16.99 -8.48
C ARG A 3 11.39 -17.55 -7.60
N VAL A 4 10.42 -16.71 -7.26
CA VAL A 4 9.24 -17.08 -6.46
C VAL A 4 8.00 -16.70 -7.26
N LYS A 5 6.97 -17.57 -7.30
CA LYS A 5 5.73 -17.25 -8.00
C LYS A 5 4.90 -16.30 -7.13
N PRO A 6 4.11 -15.37 -7.72
CA PRO A 6 3.23 -14.50 -6.94
C PRO A 6 2.33 -15.25 -5.96
N LYS A 7 1.81 -16.42 -6.35
CA LYS A 7 0.98 -17.27 -5.49
C LYS A 7 1.70 -17.81 -4.25
N ASP A 8 3.01 -18.01 -4.32
CA ASP A 8 3.81 -18.48 -3.18
C ASP A 8 3.93 -17.40 -2.09
N LEU A 9 3.64 -16.13 -2.43
CA LEU A 9 3.68 -15.00 -1.52
C LEU A 9 2.41 -14.87 -0.66
N LEU A 10 1.30 -15.53 -1.03
CA LEU A 10 0.01 -15.43 -0.33
C LEU A 10 0.10 -15.81 1.15
N LYS A 11 0.99 -16.73 1.51
CA LYS A 11 1.21 -17.17 2.90
C LYS A 11 1.84 -16.10 3.80
N TYR A 12 2.40 -15.03 3.22
CA TYR A 12 2.98 -13.91 3.95
C TYR A 12 2.01 -12.74 4.09
N CYS A 13 0.79 -12.85 3.55
CA CYS A 13 -0.24 -11.83 3.74
C CYS A 13 -0.62 -11.75 5.22
N GLU A 14 -0.67 -10.52 5.72
CA GLU A 14 -1.01 -10.19 7.09
C GLU A 14 -2.48 -9.75 7.22
N ASP A 15 -2.98 -9.74 8.45
CA ASP A 15 -4.25 -9.12 8.81
C ASP A 15 -4.14 -7.59 8.88
N ASP A 16 -5.28 -6.87 8.96
CA ASP A 16 -5.30 -5.39 9.03
C ASP A 16 -4.93 -4.81 10.41
N SER A 17 -3.78 -5.23 10.94
CA SER A 17 -3.26 -4.71 12.19
C SER A 17 -2.30 -3.54 11.96
N VAL A 18 -2.41 -2.52 12.81
CA VAL A 18 -1.52 -1.35 12.94
C VAL A 18 -1.45 -0.37 11.76
N ILE A 19 -1.23 -0.79 10.51
CA ILE A 19 -1.11 0.16 9.39
C ILE A 19 -2.49 0.43 8.78
N LEU A 20 -3.29 -0.62 8.54
CA LEU A 20 -4.59 -0.52 7.87
C LEU A 20 -5.80 -0.41 8.81
N HIS A 21 -5.58 -0.07 10.09
CA HIS A 21 -6.63 -0.03 11.12
C HIS A 21 -7.68 1.09 10.96
N ASN A 22 -7.52 1.99 9.98
CA ASN A 22 -8.46 3.06 9.66
C ASN A 22 -8.34 3.46 8.18
N ASN A 23 -9.32 4.22 7.68
CA ASN A 23 -9.37 4.71 6.30
C ASN A 23 -8.51 5.94 6.02
N LEU A 24 -7.86 6.51 7.04
CA LEU A 24 -7.02 7.70 6.85
C LEU A 24 -5.75 7.30 6.11
N GLU A 25 -5.29 8.18 5.23
CA GLU A 25 -4.00 8.02 4.52
C GLU A 25 -2.79 8.19 5.44
N HIS A 26 -3.00 8.53 6.71
CA HIS A 26 -1.93 8.73 7.68
C HIS A 26 -2.37 8.36 9.09
N VAL A 27 -1.37 8.17 9.96
CA VAL A 27 -1.55 7.96 11.40
C VAL A 27 -0.72 9.00 12.14
N ARG A 28 -1.22 9.52 13.27
CA ARG A 28 -0.40 10.40 14.10
C ARG A 28 0.80 9.62 14.65
N ALA A 29 1.99 10.20 14.59
CA ALA A 29 3.20 9.54 15.09
C ALA A 29 3.10 9.18 16.58
N SER A 30 2.30 9.93 17.35
CA SER A 30 2.03 9.64 18.77
C SER A 30 1.29 8.32 19.01
N CYS A 31 0.50 7.81 18.06
CA CYS A 31 -0.21 6.54 18.20
C CYS A 31 0.74 5.36 18.39
N PHE A 32 1.93 5.42 17.78
CA PHE A 32 2.94 4.36 17.92
C PHE A 32 3.50 4.24 19.34
N ARG A 33 3.41 5.30 20.17
CA ARG A 33 3.81 5.23 21.58
C ARG A 33 2.89 4.36 22.43
N MET A 34 1.67 4.09 21.95
CA MET A 34 0.69 3.25 22.62
C MET A 34 0.79 1.78 22.18
N ILE A 35 1.56 1.49 21.14
CA ILE A 35 1.75 0.13 20.61
C ILE A 35 3.03 -0.42 21.25
N PRO A 36 2.99 -1.60 21.87
CA PRO A 36 4.22 -2.27 22.33
C PRO A 36 5.19 -2.51 21.17
N SER A 37 6.49 -2.50 21.44
CA SER A 37 7.54 -2.63 20.41
C SER A 37 7.39 -3.89 19.54
N TYR A 38 6.93 -5.00 20.14
CA TYR A 38 6.67 -6.25 19.41
C TYR A 38 5.49 -6.17 18.43
N GLY A 39 4.62 -5.17 18.58
CA GLY A 39 3.50 -4.92 17.68
C GLY A 39 3.80 -3.86 16.62
N TRP A 40 5.01 -3.31 16.58
CA TRP A 40 5.35 -2.28 15.61
C TRP A 40 5.47 -2.87 14.21
N LYS A 41 4.77 -2.25 13.25
CA LYS A 41 4.83 -2.58 11.83
C LYS A 41 5.04 -1.30 11.03
N SER A 42 6.05 -1.28 10.17
CA SER A 42 6.29 -0.21 9.19
C SER A 42 5.91 -0.61 7.77
N LEU A 43 5.65 -1.91 7.57
CA LEU A 43 5.27 -2.53 6.32
C LEU A 43 4.20 -3.57 6.63
N GLN A 44 3.22 -3.69 5.74
CA GLN A 44 2.18 -4.70 5.80
C GLN A 44 1.92 -5.24 4.39
N PHE A 45 1.89 -6.55 4.27
CA PHE A 45 1.62 -7.22 2.99
C PHE A 45 0.18 -7.73 2.96
N VAL A 46 -0.61 -7.34 1.95
CA VAL A 46 -2.03 -7.66 1.88
C VAL A 46 -2.46 -8.16 0.51
N HIS A 47 -3.44 -9.05 0.47
CA HIS A 47 -4.07 -9.51 -0.76
C HIS A 47 -5.41 -8.81 -0.98
N ASN A 48 -5.64 -8.27 -2.17
CA ASN A 48 -6.90 -7.67 -2.58
C ASN A 48 -7.33 -8.14 -3.97
N LYS A 49 -8.60 -8.53 -4.11
CA LYS A 49 -9.17 -9.06 -5.37
C LYS A 49 -9.82 -8.00 -6.27
N ASN A 50 -9.96 -6.77 -5.77
CA ASN A 50 -10.68 -5.70 -6.45
C ASN A 50 -9.95 -4.36 -6.32
N VAL A 51 -8.64 -4.35 -6.59
CA VAL A 51 -7.85 -3.13 -6.59
C VAL A 51 -8.20 -2.29 -7.82
N VAL A 52 -8.41 -0.99 -7.61
CA VAL A 52 -8.61 -0.01 -8.68
C VAL A 52 -7.46 0.99 -8.67
N PHE A 53 -6.87 1.22 -9.83
CA PHE A 53 -5.79 2.19 -10.02
C PHE A 53 -6.32 3.44 -10.72
N GLU A 54 -6.08 4.61 -10.14
CA GLU A 54 -6.57 5.88 -10.67
C GLU A 54 -5.58 7.02 -10.46
N LYS A 55 -5.74 8.09 -11.24
CA LYS A 55 -4.99 9.32 -11.02
C LYS A 55 -5.45 10.00 -9.73
N ASP A 56 -4.50 10.55 -8.99
CA ASP A 56 -4.80 11.37 -7.82
C ASP A 56 -5.53 12.65 -8.25
N GLU A 57 -6.69 12.93 -7.65
CA GLU A 57 -7.53 14.08 -7.96
C GLU A 57 -6.81 15.41 -7.71
N ASN A 58 -6.01 15.48 -6.64
CA ASN A 58 -5.25 16.66 -6.27
C ASN A 58 -3.95 16.80 -7.06
N ASN A 59 -3.43 15.69 -7.60
CA ASN A 59 -2.21 15.68 -8.39
C ASN A 59 -2.24 14.62 -9.50
N LYS A 60 -2.75 15.01 -10.68
CA LYS A 60 -2.87 14.12 -11.85
C LYS A 60 -1.56 13.49 -12.35
N THR A 61 -0.40 13.92 -11.85
CA THR A 61 0.90 13.27 -12.13
C THR A 61 1.12 12.00 -11.30
N LYS A 62 0.25 11.72 -10.33
CA LYS A 62 0.42 10.66 -9.34
C LYS A 62 -0.72 9.66 -9.42
N TRP A 63 -0.44 8.44 -8.98
CA TRP A 63 -1.40 7.34 -8.98
C TRP A 63 -1.79 6.96 -7.56
N ARG A 64 -3.03 6.48 -7.41
CA ARG A 64 -3.58 5.90 -6.19
C ARG A 64 -4.09 4.50 -6.46
N ALA A 65 -4.02 3.65 -5.45
CA ALA A 65 -4.67 2.36 -5.40
C ALA A 65 -5.84 2.44 -4.41
N LYS A 66 -7.05 2.13 -4.90
CA LYS A 66 -8.27 1.96 -4.11
C LYS A 66 -8.49 0.48 -3.84
N PHE A 67 -8.69 0.11 -2.58
CA PHE A 67 -8.91 -1.27 -2.17
C PHE A 67 -9.58 -1.32 -0.80
N THR A 68 -10.08 -2.50 -0.41
CA THR A 68 -10.78 -2.71 0.86
C THR A 68 -9.93 -3.63 1.74
N SER A 69 -9.65 -3.17 2.95
CA SER A 69 -9.00 -3.99 3.97
C SER A 69 -9.85 -5.24 4.32
N SER A 70 -9.25 -6.30 4.86
CA SER A 70 -9.97 -7.48 5.37
C SER A 70 -11.09 -7.16 6.40
N LYS A 71 -11.00 -6.01 7.09
CA LYS A 71 -12.02 -5.48 8.02
C LYS A 71 -13.12 -4.66 7.35
N GLY A 72 -13.14 -4.58 6.02
CA GLY A 72 -14.15 -3.81 5.27
C GLY A 72 -13.91 -2.31 5.23
N THR A 73 -12.74 -1.83 5.69
CA THR A 73 -12.38 -0.42 5.58
C THR A 73 -11.84 -0.11 4.19
N ASP A 74 -12.48 0.83 3.50
CA ASP A 74 -12.03 1.32 2.19
C ASP A 74 -10.83 2.27 2.34
N LEU A 75 -9.83 2.04 1.50
CA LEU A 75 -8.58 2.77 1.47
C LEU A 75 -8.33 3.29 0.06
N SER A 76 -7.87 4.53 -0.03
CA SER A 76 -7.28 5.10 -1.25
C SER A 76 -5.89 5.59 -0.89
N LEU A 77 -4.85 4.89 -1.32
CA LEU A 77 -3.48 5.21 -0.94
C LEU A 77 -2.64 5.54 -2.17
N ARG A 78 -1.73 6.51 -2.02
CA ARG A 78 -0.81 6.89 -3.08
C ARG A 78 0.17 5.77 -3.38
N ILE A 79 0.44 5.55 -4.66
CA ILE A 79 1.41 4.57 -5.15
C ILE A 79 2.78 5.23 -5.23
N THR A 80 3.78 4.52 -4.74
CA THR A 80 5.18 4.90 -4.76
C THR A 80 6.08 3.84 -5.41
N ASP A 81 5.51 2.70 -5.79
CA ASP A 81 6.16 1.71 -6.63
C ASP A 81 6.48 2.33 -8.01
N PRO A 82 7.77 2.51 -8.36
CA PRO A 82 8.16 3.20 -9.59
C PRO A 82 7.78 2.40 -10.85
N VAL A 83 7.90 1.08 -10.81
CA VAL A 83 7.61 0.20 -11.95
C VAL A 83 6.12 0.26 -12.28
N ILE A 84 5.28 0.18 -11.25
CA ILE A 84 3.83 0.23 -11.45
C ILE A 84 3.37 1.62 -11.88
N CYS A 85 3.97 2.68 -11.34
CA CYS A 85 3.67 4.04 -11.78
C CYS A 85 4.04 4.25 -13.26
N GLU A 86 5.18 3.71 -13.71
CA GLU A 86 5.58 3.76 -15.11
C GLU A 86 4.60 3.01 -16.01
N ARG A 87 4.28 1.75 -15.68
CA ARG A 87 3.29 0.93 -16.40
C ARG A 87 1.94 1.62 -16.53
N LEU A 88 1.42 2.16 -15.43
CA LEU A 88 0.16 2.92 -15.43
C LEU A 88 0.26 4.21 -16.27
N ASN A 89 1.39 4.92 -16.25
CA ASN A 89 1.61 6.10 -17.10
C ASN A 89 1.66 5.76 -18.60
N GLN A 90 2.11 4.55 -18.95
CA GLN A 90 2.08 4.02 -20.32
C GLN A 90 0.67 3.56 -20.74
N GLY A 91 -0.32 3.65 -19.85
CA GLY A 91 -1.70 3.22 -20.10
C GLY A 91 -1.92 1.72 -19.93
N GLU A 92 -0.97 0.99 -19.33
CA GLU A 92 -1.13 -0.43 -19.06
C GLU A 92 -2.23 -0.68 -18.02
N ASN A 93 -3.02 -1.73 -18.25
CA ASN A 93 -4.04 -2.18 -17.32
C ASN A 93 -3.44 -3.20 -16.35
N ILE A 94 -3.29 -2.80 -15.08
CA ILE A 94 -2.82 -3.66 -14.00
C ILE A 94 -4.00 -4.48 -13.46
N SER A 95 -3.79 -5.78 -13.26
CA SER A 95 -4.81 -6.68 -12.72
C SER A 95 -5.39 -6.17 -11.40
N LYS A 96 -6.70 -6.35 -11.21
CA LYS A 96 -7.38 -6.03 -9.95
C LYS A 96 -7.07 -7.01 -8.81
N ASP A 97 -6.55 -8.20 -9.15
CA ASP A 97 -6.17 -9.24 -8.18
C ASP A 97 -4.69 -9.12 -7.84
N CYS A 98 -4.39 -8.38 -6.77
CA CYS A 98 -3.06 -7.92 -6.43
C CYS A 98 -2.69 -8.22 -4.98
N LEU A 99 -1.40 -8.49 -4.79
CA LEU A 99 -0.73 -8.34 -3.51
C LEU A 99 -0.18 -6.91 -3.43
N LEU A 100 -0.47 -6.22 -2.33
CA LEU A 100 -0.04 -4.86 -2.08
C LEU A 100 0.91 -4.84 -0.88
N THR A 101 2.04 -4.18 -1.04
CA THR A 101 2.90 -3.80 0.07
C THR A 101 2.54 -2.39 0.49
N VAL A 102 1.96 -2.25 1.68
CA VAL A 102 1.65 -0.95 2.27
C VAL A 102 2.75 -0.58 3.26
N SER A 103 3.40 0.55 3.05
CA SER A 103 4.46 1.06 3.89
C SER A 103 4.08 2.39 4.55
N MET A 104 4.81 2.75 5.61
CA MET A 104 4.65 4.03 6.28
C MET A 104 5.89 4.90 6.14
N ALA A 105 5.69 6.17 5.75
CA ALA A 105 6.77 7.16 5.79
C ALA A 105 7.10 7.57 7.24
N PRO A 106 8.34 8.03 7.49
CA PRO A 106 8.69 8.69 8.74
C PRO A 106 7.74 9.84 9.07
N GLY A 107 7.53 10.08 10.36
CA GLY A 107 6.64 11.13 10.84
C GLY A 107 7.08 12.51 10.34
N TRP A 108 6.24 13.12 9.50
CA TRP A 108 6.48 14.43 8.90
C TRP A 108 5.45 15.45 9.39
N SER A 109 5.85 16.71 9.46
CA SER A 109 4.97 17.84 9.74
C SER A 109 5.44 19.04 8.92
N PRO A 110 4.51 19.87 8.40
CA PRO A 110 4.89 21.10 7.70
C PRO A 110 5.55 22.13 8.61
N ASP A 111 5.31 22.06 9.92
CA ASP A 111 5.81 23.02 10.91
C ASP A 111 5.94 22.38 12.32
N LYS A 112 6.46 23.14 13.29
CA LYS A 112 6.68 22.66 14.67
C LYS A 112 5.40 22.56 15.52
N LYS A 113 4.31 23.22 15.14
CA LYS A 113 3.03 23.26 15.86
C LYS A 113 2.11 22.13 15.41
N THR A 114 2.21 21.72 14.15
CA THR A 114 1.43 20.62 13.59
C THR A 114 1.95 19.26 14.07
N ALA A 115 1.05 18.37 14.46
CA ALA A 115 1.41 17.03 14.91
C ALA A 115 1.99 16.21 13.75
N LYS A 116 3.12 15.53 13.98
CA LYS A 116 3.73 14.65 12.98
C LYS A 116 2.77 13.54 12.56
N ARG A 117 2.68 13.33 11.26
CA ARG A 117 1.87 12.29 10.61
C ARG A 117 2.78 11.33 9.86
N CYS A 118 2.54 10.05 10.04
CA CYS A 118 3.17 8.99 9.26
C CYS A 118 2.18 8.58 8.16
N TYR A 119 2.50 8.89 6.91
CA TYR A 119 1.64 8.63 5.76
C TYR A 119 1.79 7.19 5.27
N LYS A 120 0.69 6.59 4.82
CA LYS A 120 0.61 5.24 4.26
C LYS A 120 0.74 5.31 2.74
N PHE A 121 1.51 4.40 2.16
CA PHE A 121 1.73 4.33 0.71
C PHE A 121 1.68 2.89 0.23
N VAL A 122 1.18 2.67 -0.99
CA VAL A 122 1.43 1.42 -1.70
C VAL A 122 2.83 1.50 -2.28
N ALA A 123 3.76 0.77 -1.68
CA ALA A 123 5.18 0.75 -2.04
C ALA A 123 5.54 -0.41 -2.99
N GLY A 124 4.66 -1.40 -3.12
CA GLY A 124 4.83 -2.51 -4.04
C GLY A 124 3.49 -3.08 -4.48
N VAL A 125 3.38 -3.47 -5.75
CA VAL A 125 2.23 -4.20 -6.29
C VAL A 125 2.71 -5.46 -7.02
N VAL A 126 2.11 -6.61 -6.72
CA VAL A 126 2.35 -7.86 -7.41
C VAL A 126 1.03 -8.44 -7.89
N GLU A 127 0.87 -8.61 -9.19
CA GLU A 127 -0.33 -9.19 -9.79
C GLU A 127 -0.35 -10.72 -9.61
N LEU A 128 -1.49 -11.27 -9.18
CA LEU A 128 -1.64 -12.73 -9.00
C LEU A 128 -2.06 -13.47 -10.28
N ASN A 129 -2.71 -12.76 -11.19
CA ASN A 129 -3.16 -13.28 -12.48
C ASN A 129 -2.51 -12.50 -13.63
N SER A 130 -1.20 -12.28 -13.57
CA SER A 130 -0.47 -11.86 -14.76
C SER A 130 -0.54 -13.02 -15.78
N LEU A 131 -1.35 -12.86 -16.83
CA LEU A 131 -1.22 -13.65 -18.06
C LEU A 131 0.13 -13.26 -18.69
N GLY A 132 1.21 -13.80 -18.13
CA GLY A 132 2.56 -13.39 -18.44
C GLY A 132 3.54 -14.08 -17.52
N GLN A 133 4.00 -15.25 -17.95
CA GLN A 133 5.25 -15.82 -17.46
C GLN A 133 6.35 -14.77 -17.63
N ILE A 134 7.05 -14.42 -16.56
CA ILE A 134 8.34 -13.75 -16.67
C ILE A 134 9.32 -14.81 -17.20
N VAL A 135 9.72 -14.65 -18.47
CA VAL A 135 10.87 -15.33 -19.09
C VAL A 135 12.14 -14.88 -18.37
#